data_AF-A0A7W1HXA0-F1
#
_entry.id   AF-A0A7W1HXA0-F1
#
_cell.length_a   1.000
_cell.length_b   1.000
_cell.length_c   1.000
_cell.angle_alpha   90.00
_cell.angle_beta   90.00
_cell.angle_gamma   90.00
#
_symmetry.space_group_name_H-M   'P 1'
#
loop_
_entity.id
_entity.type
_entity.pdbx_description
1 polymer ?
#
loop_
_entity_poly.entity_id
_entity_poly.type
_entity_poly.pdbx_seq_one_letter_code
_entity_poly.pdbx_strand_id
1 'polypeptide(L)'
;VPGGTAERAGIHGLSQNSNGGVILGDIIMSIDGVKMDNLDDLYRFLDKKQIGDTIQAEIFRNGRTMTIPVKLLPNSQGNTNLPGRPARRF
;
A
#
# COMPACT_ATOMS: atom_id res chain seq x y z
N VAL A 1 5.97 -0.63 0.83
CA VAL A 1 7.14 -1.12 0.07
C VAL A 1 7.59 -0.07 -0.91
N PRO A 2 8.88 0.31 -0.90
CA PRO A 2 9.45 1.19 -1.92
C PRO A 2 9.21 0.59 -3.31
N GLY A 3 8.71 1.40 -4.24
CA GLY A 3 8.37 1.03 -5.61
C GLY A 3 7.04 0.29 -5.78
N GLY A 4 6.27 0.08 -4.71
CA GLY A 4 5.00 -0.65 -4.76
C GLY A 4 3.86 0.12 -5.43
N THR A 5 2.77 -0.59 -5.71
CA THR A 5 1.53 -0.04 -6.30
C THR A 5 0.97 1.14 -5.51
N ALA A 6 0.92 0.99 -4.18
CA ALA A 6 0.41 2.00 -3.26
C ALA A 6 1.30 3.26 -3.24
N GLU A 7 2.63 3.11 -3.20
CA GLU A 7 3.54 4.26 -3.21
C GLU A 7 3.45 5.04 -4.53
N ARG A 8 3.38 4.33 -5.66
CA ARG A 8 3.21 4.96 -6.98
C ARG A 8 1.86 5.64 -7.17
N ALA A 9 0.84 5.15 -6.48
CA ALA A 9 -0.47 5.80 -6.42
C ALA A 9 -0.50 6.99 -5.44
N GLY A 10 0.59 7.28 -4.71
CA GLY A 10 0.62 8.35 -3.72
C GLY A 10 -0.17 8.03 -2.45
N ILE A 11 -0.40 6.75 -2.17
CA ILE A 11 -1.02 6.29 -0.93
C ILE A 11 0.04 6.30 0.17
N HIS A 12 -0.22 7.05 1.23
CA HIS A 12 0.63 7.18 2.39
C HIS A 12 0.14 6.23 3.49
N GLY A 13 1.01 5.31 3.92
CA GLY A 13 0.74 4.50 5.10
C GLY A 13 0.91 5.30 6.39
N LEU A 14 0.60 4.64 7.51
CA LEU A 14 0.92 5.12 8.85
C LEU A 14 2.43 5.38 8.94
N SER A 15 2.81 6.56 9.41
CA SER A 15 4.22 6.94 9.60
C SER A 15 4.42 7.53 10.99
N GLN A 16 5.64 7.44 11.53
CA GLN A 16 5.99 8.10 12.78
C GLN A 16 6.80 9.37 12.50
N ASN A 17 6.44 10.45 13.17
CA ASN A 17 7.26 11.66 13.25
C ASN A 17 8.48 11.38 14.13
N SER A 18 9.58 12.11 13.91
CA SER A 18 10.81 12.08 14.71
C SER A 18 10.59 12.30 16.21
N ASN A 19 9.46 12.90 16.59
CA ASN A 19 9.08 13.15 17.97
C ASN A 19 8.23 12.01 18.59
N GLY A 20 8.07 10.87 17.90
CA GLY A 20 7.26 9.74 18.35
C GLY A 20 5.75 9.88 18.12
N GLY A 21 5.31 10.96 17.48
CA GLY A 21 3.90 11.15 17.09
C GLY A 21 3.52 10.28 15.89
N VAL A 22 2.33 9.69 15.89
CA VAL A 22 1.80 8.92 14.75
C VAL A 22 1.14 9.86 13.75
N ILE A 23 1.62 9.83 12.51
CA ILE A 23 0.98 10.46 11.37
C ILE A 23 0.02 9.43 10.79
N LEU A 24 -1.28 9.72 10.92
CA LEU A 24 -2.32 8.96 10.24
C LEU A 24 -2.12 9.12 8.73
N GLY A 25 -1.97 7.99 8.06
CA GLY A 25 -1.94 7.92 6.61
C GLY A 25 -3.35 7.84 6.04
N ASP A 26 -3.48 7.08 4.98
CA ASP A 26 -4.74 6.83 4.30
C ASP A 26 -5.49 5.68 4.90
N ILE A 27 -6.80 5.86 5.02
CA ILE A 27 -7.73 4.79 5.35
C ILE A 27 -8.44 4.38 4.06
N ILE A 28 -8.20 3.15 3.60
CA ILE A 28 -8.92 2.60 2.45
C ILE A 28 -10.34 2.28 2.89
N MET A 29 -11.33 2.87 2.23
CA MET A 29 -12.76 2.65 2.52
C MET A 29 -13.37 1.64 1.55
N SER A 30 -13.05 1.77 0.26
CA SER A 30 -13.60 0.91 -0.78
C SER A 30 -12.64 0.79 -1.97
N ILE A 31 -12.80 -0.26 -2.76
CA ILE A 31 -12.06 -0.47 -4.00
C ILE A 31 -13.04 -0.91 -5.07
N ASP A 32 -13.11 -0.16 -6.17
CA ASP A 32 -13.99 -0.48 -7.31
C ASP A 32 -15.47 -0.58 -6.90
N GLY A 33 -15.88 0.20 -5.89
CA GLY A 33 -17.22 0.15 -5.29
C GLY A 33 -17.45 -1.00 -4.30
N VAL A 34 -16.46 -1.87 -4.08
CA VAL A 34 -16.50 -2.92 -3.05
C VAL A 34 -15.97 -2.34 -1.75
N LYS A 35 -16.81 -2.27 -0.71
CA LYS A 35 -16.39 -1.81 0.62
C LYS A 35 -15.38 -2.80 1.20
N MET A 36 -14.26 -2.27 1.70
CA MET A 36 -13.22 -3.06 2.36
C MET A 36 -13.38 -2.87 3.86
N ASP A 37 -13.91 -3.88 4.55
CA ASP A 37 -14.06 -3.83 6.00
C ASP A 37 -12.79 -4.34 6.69
N ASN A 38 -12.20 -5.42 6.14
CA ASN A 38 -11.00 -6.06 6.67
C ASN A 38 -9.90 -6.25 5.62
N LEU A 39 -8.69 -6.51 6.13
CA LEU A 39 -7.53 -6.81 5.30
C LEU A 39 -7.72 -8.09 4.46
N ASP A 40 -8.47 -9.07 4.97
CA ASP A 40 -8.80 -10.31 4.24
C ASP A 40 -9.63 -10.05 2.98
N ASP A 41 -10.58 -9.11 3.04
CA ASP A 41 -11.39 -8.74 1.87
C ASP A 41 -10.54 -8.06 0.81
N LEU A 42 -9.58 -7.22 1.24
CA LEU A 42 -8.59 -6.63 0.35
C LEU A 42 -7.78 -7.72 -0.35
N TYR A 43 -7.25 -8.70 0.39
CA TYR A 43 -6.48 -9.79 -0.21
C TYR A 43 -7.32 -10.63 -1.18
N ARG A 44 -8.55 -10.98 -0.82
CA ARG A 44 -9.48 -11.72 -1.69
C ARG A 44 -9.84 -10.94 -2.94
N PHE A 45 -9.97 -9.63 -2.83
CA PHE A 45 -10.22 -8.76 -3.99
C PHE A 45 -9.01 -8.70 -4.91
N LEU A 46 -7.81 -8.53 -4.34
CA LEU A 46 -6.56 -8.51 -5.10
C LEU A 46 -6.26 -9.86 -5.76
N ASP A 47 -6.60 -10.98 -5.11
CA ASP A 47 -6.46 -12.33 -5.67
C ASP A 47 -7.29 -12.54 -6.95
N LYS A 48 -8.45 -11.88 -7.04
CA LYS A 48 -9.30 -11.89 -8.23
C LYS A 48 -8.83 -10.94 -9.34
N LYS A 49 -7.91 -10.02 -9.04
CA LYS A 49 -7.44 -9.00 -9.99
C LYS A 49 -6.08 -9.38 -10.55
N GLN A 50 -5.84 -9.00 -11.80
CA GLN A 50 -4.59 -9.34 -12.47
C GLN A 50 -3.59 -8.20 -12.40
N ILE A 51 -2.32 -8.59 -12.45
CA ILE A 51 -1.21 -7.65 -12.58
C ILE A 51 -1.40 -6.84 -13.86
N GLY A 52 -1.35 -5.51 -13.75
CA GLY A 52 -1.60 -4.60 -14.87
C GLY A 52 -2.97 -3.91 -14.81
N ASP A 53 -3.92 -4.45 -14.03
CA ASP A 53 -5.23 -3.83 -13.84
C ASP A 53 -5.12 -2.47 -13.13
N THR A 54 -6.00 -1.55 -13.50
CA THR A 54 -6.18 -0.28 -12.77
C THR A 54 -7.47 -0.36 -11.98
N ILE A 55 -7.35 -0.29 -10.66
CA ILE A 55 -8.48 -0.31 -9.72
C ILE A 55 -8.70 1.10 -9.17
N GLN A 56 -9.94 1.44 -8.82
CA GLN A 56 -10.23 2.71 -8.17
C GLN A 56 -10.31 2.52 -6.65
N ALA A 57 -9.30 2.97 -5.92
CA ALA A 57 -9.28 2.90 -4.46
C ALA A 57 -9.83 4.20 -3.87
N GLU A 58 -10.89 4.09 -3.08
CA GLU A 58 -11.42 5.18 -2.29
C GLU A 58 -10.71 5.22 -0.94
N ILE A 59 -10.07 6.35 -0.67
CA ILE A 59 -9.34 6.59 0.57
C ILE A 59 -9.92 7.78 1.32
N PHE A 60 -9.78 7.74 2.64
CA PHE A 60 -10.08 8.85 3.53
C PHE A 60 -8.79 9.46 4.05
N ARG A 61 -8.56 10.73 3.73
CA ARG A 61 -7.39 11.51 4.14
C ARG A 61 -7.84 12.89 4.60
N ASN A 62 -7.41 13.31 5.79
CA ASN A 62 -7.69 14.65 6.33
C ASN A 62 -9.19 15.03 6.37
N GLY A 63 -10.07 14.10 6.72
CA GLY A 63 -11.51 14.38 6.80
C GLY A 63 -12.23 14.37 5.44
N ARG A 64 -11.53 14.04 4.34
CA ARG A 64 -12.09 14.00 2.99
C ARG A 64 -11.90 12.63 2.37
N THR A 65 -12.94 12.17 1.70
CA THR A 65 -12.88 10.98 0.86
C THR A 65 -12.41 11.36 -0.53
N MET A 66 -11.46 10.60 -1.07
CA MET A 66 -10.91 10.80 -2.41
C MET A 66 -10.67 9.46 -3.09
N THR A 67 -10.95 9.41 -4.39
CA THR A 67 -10.76 8.21 -5.21
C THR A 67 -9.46 8.33 -5.99
N ILE A 68 -8.58 7.35 -5.83
CA ILE A 68 -7.28 7.30 -6.47
C ILE A 68 -7.21 6.06 -7.37
N PRO A 69 -6.90 6.23 -8.67
CA PRO A 69 -6.63 5.09 -9.53
C PRO A 69 -5.29 4.46 -9.15
N VAL A 70 -5.32 3.19 -8.75
CA VAL A 70 -4.15 2.40 -8.38
C VAL A 70 -3.91 1.36 -9.46
N LYS A 71 -2.75 1.41 -10.11
CA LYS A 71 -2.33 0.36 -11.04
C LYS A 71 -1.65 -0.77 -10.28
N LEU A 72 -2.17 -1.98 -10.43
CA LEU A 72 -1.60 -3.19 -9.85
C LEU A 72 -0.33 -3.58 -10.61
N LEU A 73 0.75 -3.80 -9.86
CA LEU A 73 2.06 -4.21 -10.34
C LEU A 73 2.33 -5.63 -9.87
N PRO A 74 3.23 -6.38 -10.53
CA PRO A 74 3.64 -7.69 -10.07
C PRO A 74 4.10 -7.59 -8.61
N ASN A 75 3.64 -8.51 -7.77
CA ASN A 75 4.12 -8.63 -6.42
C ASN A 75 5.59 -9.08 -6.46
N SER A 76 6.54 -8.14 -6.49
CA SER A 76 7.95 -8.43 -6.25
C SER A 76 8.22 -8.76 -4.77
N GLN A 77 7.34 -9.53 -4.13
CA GLN A 77 7.51 -10.11 -2.80
C GLN A 77 8.11 -11.51 -3.00
N GLY A 78 9.42 -11.58 -3.19
CA GLY A 78 10.10 -12.88 -3.34
C GLY A 78 11.59 -12.88 -3.70
N ASN A 79 12.28 -11.73 -3.83
CA ASN A 79 13.73 -11.74 -4.04
C ASN A 79 14.45 -10.52 -3.44
N THR A 80 14.35 -10.30 -2.14
CA THR A 80 15.43 -9.57 -1.46
C THR A 80 16.67 -10.46 -1.40
N ASN A 81 17.29 -10.68 -2.57
CA ASN A 81 18.74 -10.79 -2.66
C ASN A 81 19.26 -9.50 -2.06
N LEU A 82 19.60 -9.54 -0.77
CA LEU A 82 20.38 -8.51 -0.13
C LEU A 82 21.85 -8.85 -0.45
N PRO A 83 22.50 -8.21 -1.44
CA PRO A 83 23.93 -8.41 -1.63
C PRO A 83 24.65 -7.89 -0.38
N GLY A 84 25.34 -8.80 0.30
CA GLY A 84 26.43 -8.56 1.24
C GLY A 84 26.25 -7.38 2.20
N ARG A 85 25.66 -7.63 3.37
CA ARG A 85 26.02 -6.82 4.54
C ARG A 85 27.41 -7.29 5.01
N PRO A 86 28.48 -6.48 4.92
CA PRO A 86 29.75 -6.85 5.54
C PRO A 86 29.54 -6.90 7.06
N ALA A 87 29.88 -8.05 7.66
CA ALA A 87 29.95 -8.19 9.10
C ALA A 87 31.01 -7.22 9.63
N ARG A 88 30.58 -6.16 10.32
CA ARG A 88 31.48 -5.35 11.15
C ARG A 88 31.97 -6.25 12.29
N ARG A 89 33.18 -6.79 12.17
CA ARG A 89 33.92 -7.36 13.31
C ARG A 89 34.56 -6.20 14.07
N PHE A 90 34.36 -6.22 15.39
CA PHE A 90 35.04 -5.37 16.37
C PHE A 90 36.53 -5.63 16.38
#